data_AF-A0A517N5Y3-F1
#
_entry.id   AF-A0A517N5Y3-F1
#
_cell.length_a   1.000
_cell.length_b   1.000
_cell.length_c   1.000
_cell.angle_alpha   90.00
_cell.angle_beta   90.00
_cell.angle_gamma   90.00
#
_symmetry.space_group_name_H-M   'P 1'
#
loop_
_entity.id
_entity.type
_entity.pdbx_description
1 polymer ?
#
loop_
_entity_poly.entity_id
_entity_poly.type
_entity_poly.pdbx_seq_one_letter_code
_entity_poly.pdbx_strand_id
1 'polypeptide(L)' 'MALVVIRGAINGELAGSVASEAIVAMIVFAGVGFVAGKISDYLIRDSLERMFRARVEWYREGVADSGLNKTDTPSN' A
#
# COMPACT_ATOMS: atom_id res chain seq x y z
N MET A 1 -22.16 9.33 -11.87
CA MET A 1 -23.38 10.16 -12.05
C MET A 1 -23.99 10.02 -13.44
N ALA A 2 -23.26 10.25 -14.54
CA ALA A 2 -23.84 10.15 -15.89
C ALA A 2 -24.53 8.81 -16.22
N LEU A 3 -23.90 7.68 -15.91
CA LEU A 3 -24.48 6.33 -16.10
C LEU A 3 -25.76 6.08 -15.27
N VAL A 4 -25.83 6.69 -14.09
CA VAL A 4 -26.93 6.53 -13.12
C VAL A 4 -28.17 7.32 -13.57
N VAL A 5 -27.94 8.53 -14.10
CA VAL A 5 -29.00 9.35 -14.72
C VAL A 5 -29.56 8.70 -15.97
N ILE A 6 -28.69 8.10 -16.81
CA ILE A 6 -29.11 7.40 -18.03
C ILE A 6 -29.95 6.16 -17.71
N ARG A 7 -29.56 5.36 -16.70
CA ARG A 7 -30.35 4.20 -16.26
C ARG A 7 -31.70 4.59 -15.65
N GLY A 8 -31.75 5.63 -14.82
CA GLY A 8 -33.00 6.15 -14.25
C GLY A 8 -33.96 6.70 -15.32
N ALA A 9 -33.43 7.35 -16.36
CA ALA A 9 -34.21 7.84 -17.50
C ALA A 9 -34.77 6.71 -18.39
N ILE A 10 -34.03 5.61 -18.56
CA ILE A 10 -34.45 4.45 -19.37
C ILE A 10 -35.49 3.59 -18.65
N ASN A 11 -35.39 3.44 -17.32
CA ASN A 11 -36.26 2.55 -16.54
C ASN A 11 -37.49 3.25 -15.93
N GLY A 12 -37.61 4.57 -16.03
CA GLY A 12 -38.75 5.34 -15.50
C GLY A 12 -38.82 5.38 -13.97
N GLU A 13 -37.74 5.04 -13.27
CA GLU A 13 -37.68 5.00 -11.81
C GLU A 13 -37.49 6.41 -11.22
N LEU A 14 -38.22 6.73 -10.14
CA LEU A 14 -38.03 7.99 -9.40
C LEU A 14 -36.56 8.11 -9.03
N ALA A 15 -35.93 9.23 -9.39
CA ALA A 15 -34.52 9.53 -9.12
C ALA A 15 -34.07 9.27 -7.67
N GLY A 16 -35.02 9.23 -6.72
CA GLY A 16 -34.79 8.84 -5.33
C GLY A 16 -34.37 7.38 -5.10
N SER A 17 -34.88 6.38 -5.82
CA SER A 17 -34.46 4.98 -5.62
C SER A 17 -33.07 4.73 -6.21
N VAL A 18 -32.80 5.34 -7.35
CA VAL A 18 -31.51 5.25 -8.03
C VAL A 18 -30.41 5.96 -7.21
N ALA A 19 -30.73 7.08 -6.57
CA ALA A 19 -29.81 7.77 -5.67
C ALA A 19 -29.49 6.96 -4.42
N SER A 20 -30.47 6.25 -3.83
CA SER A 20 -30.23 5.41 -2.65
C SER A 20 -29.35 4.20 -3.00
N GLU A 21 -29.58 3.56 -4.15
CA GLU A 21 -28.75 2.45 -4.63
C GLU A 21 -27.30 2.89 -4.88
N ALA A 22 -27.10 4.09 -5.43
CA ALA A 22 -25.77 4.66 -5.63
C ALA A 22 -25.03 4.98 -4.33
N ILE A 23 -25.74 5.44 -3.29
CA ILE A 23 -25.17 5.68 -1.95
C ILE A 23 -24.72 4.35 -1.34
N VAL A 24 -25.54 3.31 -1.43
CA VAL A 24 -25.17 1.97 -0.94
C VAL A 24 -23.92 1.45 -1.66
N ALA A 25 -23.86 1.59 -2.98
CA ALA A 25 -22.67 1.19 -3.75
C ALA A 25 -21.42 1.97 -3.31
N MET A 26 -21.52 3.29 -3.08
CA MET A 26 -20.40 4.08 -2.57
C MET A 26 -19.92 3.61 -1.20
N ILE A 27 -20.82 3.26 -0.30
CA ILE A 27 -20.46 2.75 1.03
C ILE A 27 -19.70 1.43 0.91
N VAL A 28 -20.15 0.52 0.03
CA VAL A 28 -19.47 -0.75 -0.21
C VAL A 28 -18.07 -0.51 -0.77
N PHE A 29 -17.93 0.34 -1.79
CA PHE A 29 -16.62 0.66 -2.36
C PHE A 29 -15.69 1.35 -1.35
N ALA A 30 -16.21 2.25 -0.50
CA ALA A 30 -15.45 2.86 0.57
C ALA A 30 -14.95 1.82 1.59
N GLY A 31 -15.79 0.87 1.97
CA GLY A 31 -15.42 -0.23 2.85
C GLY A 31 -14.31 -1.11 2.26
N VAL A 32 -14.43 -1.49 0.99
CA VAL A 32 -13.40 -2.27 0.29
C VAL A 32 -12.09 -1.47 0.20
N GLY A 33 -12.15 -0.19 -0.18
CA GLY A 33 -10.99 0.68 -0.25
C GLY A 33 -10.28 0.84 1.10
N PHE A 34 -11.04 0.94 2.19
CA PHE A 34 -10.49 1.02 3.54
C PHE A 34 -9.73 -0.26 3.93
N VAL A 35 -10.31 -1.43 3.69
CA VAL A 35 -9.67 -2.72 4.00
C VAL A 35 -8.45 -2.94 3.11
N ALA A 36 -8.55 -2.66 1.81
CA ALA A 36 -7.43 -2.78 0.87
C ALA A 36 -6.28 -1.83 1.24
N GLY A 37 -6.59 -0.60 1.65
CA GLY A 37 -5.61 0.37 2.14
C GLY A 37 -4.87 -0.14 3.38
N LYS A 38 -5.62 -0.67 4.37
CA LYS A 38 -5.02 -1.29 5.56
C LYS A 38 -4.05 -2.42 5.21
N ILE A 39 -4.46 -3.33 4.33
CA ILE A 39 -3.60 -4.46 3.90
C ILE A 39 -2.35 -3.93 3.19
N SER A 40 -2.52 -2.94 2.31
CA SER A 40 -1.41 -2.35 1.56
C SER A 40 -0.39 -1.69 2.49
N ASP A 41 -0.86 -0.94 3.49
CA ASP A 41 0.02 -0.33 4.50
C ASP A 41 0.85 -1.38 5.25
N TYR A 42 0.22 -2.50 5.65
CA TYR A 42 0.93 -3.59 6.32
C TYR A 42 1.97 -4.25 5.40
N LEU A 43 1.60 -4.57 4.16
CA LEU A 43 2.49 -5.22 3.20
C LEU A 43 3.68 -4.32 2.83
N ILE A 44 3.43 -3.04 2.57
CA ILE A 44 4.47 -2.07 2.23
C ILE A 44 5.41 -1.89 3.42
N ARG A 45 4.88 -1.74 4.64
CA ARG A 45 5.70 -1.59 5.83
C ARG A 45 6.59 -2.80 6.09
N ASP A 46 6.04 -4.02 6.03
CA ASP A 46 6.81 -5.24 6.24
C ASP A 46 7.90 -5.40 5.16
N SER A 47 7.56 -5.14 3.89
CA SER A 47 8.53 -5.18 2.79
C SER A 47 9.66 -4.18 3.00
N LEU A 48 9.35 -2.94 3.39
CA LEU A 48 10.34 -1.91 3.66
C LEU A 48 11.22 -2.28 4.86
N GLU A 49 10.63 -2.77 5.96
CA GLU A 49 11.40 -3.18 7.14
C GLU A 49 12.38 -4.32 6.81
N ARG A 50 11.96 -5.32 6.04
CA ARG A 50 12.84 -6.43 5.60
C ARG A 50 13.98 -5.93 4.71
N MET A 51 13.68 -5.11 3.71
CA MET A 51 14.69 -4.56 2.81
C MET A 51 15.69 -3.68 3.56
N PHE A 52 15.21 -2.86 4.50
CA PHE A 52 16.06 -1.99 5.30
C PHE A 52 16.96 -2.81 6.22
N ARG A 53 16.42 -3.83 6.91
CA ARG A 53 17.22 -4.73 7.75
C ARG A 53 18.30 -5.45 6.95
N ALA A 54 17.96 -6.00 5.79
CA ALA A 54 18.93 -6.68 4.92
C ALA A 54 20.04 -5.74 4.45
N ARG A 55 19.71 -4.49 4.10
CA ARG A 55 20.71 -3.48 3.74
C ARG A 55 21.61 -3.10 4.91
N VAL A 56 21.04 -2.87 6.09
CA VAL A 56 21.81 -2.51 7.29
C VAL A 56 22.75 -3.63 7.68
N GLU A 57 22.31 -4.88 7.62
CA GLU A 57 23.16 -6.03 7.94
C GLU A 57 24.32 -6.13 6.95
N TRP A 58 24.06 -6.02 5.65
CA TRP A 58 25.10 -6.01 4.63
C TRP A 58 26.12 -4.88 4.85
N TYR A 59 25.66 -3.67 5.23
CA TYR A 59 26.56 -2.56 5.56
C TYR A 59 27.39 -2.86 6.82
N ARG A 60 26.81 -3.47 7.85
CA ARG A 60 27.53 -3.85 9.08
C ARG A 60 28.60 -4.87 8.80
N GLU A 61 28.27 -5.91 8.04
CA GLU A 61 29.22 -6.95 7.62
C GLU A 61 30.36 -6.34 6.80
N GLY A 62 30.05 -5.50 5.80
CA GLY A 62 31.08 -4.86 4.98
C GLY A 62 31.98 -3.91 5.78
N VAL A 63 31.45 -3.19 6.78
CA VAL A 63 32.24 -2.34 7.67
C VAL A 63 33.10 -3.17 8.63
N ALA A 64 32.56 -4.28 9.17
CA ALA A 64 33.32 -5.18 10.04
C ALA A 64 34.51 -5.81 9.30
N ASP A 65 34.29 -6.27 8.07
CA ASP A 65 35.32 -6.85 7.21
C ASP A 65 36.39 -5.82 6.83
N SER A 66 35.98 -4.59 6.52
CA SER A 66 36.89 -3.47 6.25
C SER A 66 37.69 -3.03 7.49
N GLY A 67 37.12 -3.18 8.68
CA GLY A 67 37.76 -2.87 9.96
C GLY A 67 38.82 -3.89 10.35
N LEU A 68 38.55 -5.18 10.12
CA LEU A 68 39.50 -6.29 10.35
C LEU A 68 40.71 -6.20 9.41
N ASN A 69 40.51 -5.80 8.16
CA ASN A 69 41.59 -5.66 7.19
C ASN A 69 42.56 -4.49 7.50
N LYS A 70 42.13 -3.53 8.33
CA LYS A 70 42.96 -2.38 8.74
C LYS A 70 43.88 -2.68 9.92
N THR A 71 43.57 -3.71 10.72
CA THR A 71 44.40 -4.14 11.85
C THR A 71 45.51 -5.13 11.48
N ASP A 72 45.44 -5.70 10.27
CA ASP A 72 46.42 -6.67 9.76
C ASP A 72 47.47 -6.05 8.82
N THR A 73 47.54 -4.72 8.71
CA THR A 73 48.64 -4.10 7.96
C THR A 73 49.90 -4.09 8.83
N PRO A 74 50.96 -4.87 8.52
CA PRO A 74 52.21 -4.80 9.26
C PRO A 74 52.82 -3.43 8.99
N SER A 75 53.12 -2.68 10.04
CA SER A 75 53.96 -1.49 9.96
C SER A 75 55.33 -1.91 9.42
N ASN A 76 55.61 -1.55 8.17
CA ASN A 76 56.96 -1.55 7.62
C ASN A 76 57.60 -0.18 7.85
#